data_AF-A0A2C5ZTC3-F1
#
_entry.id   AF-A0A2C5ZTC3-F1
#
_cell.length_a   1.000
_cell.length_b   1.000
_cell.length_c   1.000
_cell.angle_alpha   90.00
_cell.angle_beta   90.00
_cell.angle_gamma   90.00
#
_symmetry.space_group_name_H-M   'P 1'
#
loop_
_entity.id
_entity.type
_entity.pdbx_description
1 polymer ?
#
loop_
_entity_poly.entity_id
_entity_poly.type
_entity_poly.pdbx_seq_one_letter_code
_entity_poly.pdbx_strand_id
1 'polypeptide(L)'
;MPQLVVFLLTQAIYRVWFHPLAKFPGPRIQSLIHFPTLYKTYVLGTHSLEARDLHRKYGRAVRIGPNHLLLDGSIGWSQVFGHRKGKEEFSKQPTPFKIDELSIINSSLDIHRRQRRQLSHAFSDAALLEQEPVIRKYIDMLLQRFHDRAARKEPVDVVSWFNFITFDIIGDLAYSESFDGLKNNGYHPWVASVFEALRGISMSRFQWYYPGLMWLNQTFTLSNNVTTSFKVREHTYDKALARIRQGTAPAHKDFVSYMMRKTRDGADGMDQEETVANAPLLILAGSETTATALSGFCFYTRQNTDAYDFLAQEIRAAFDSKEDINLRNTTSLVYLQACINEILRVYPPAAVTQPRISPGEFVQDTYLPPGAS
;
A
#
# COMPACT_ATOMS: atom_id res chain seq x y z
N MET A 1 -38.66 -10.96 18.54
CA MET A 1 -38.21 -9.79 19.32
C MET A 1 -37.48 -10.17 20.61
N PRO A 2 -38.08 -10.87 21.60
CA PRO A 2 -37.40 -11.18 22.88
C PRO A 2 -36.17 -12.10 22.71
N GLN A 3 -36.22 -13.08 21.81
CA GLN A 3 -35.09 -13.98 21.54
C GLN A 3 -33.85 -13.26 20.99
N LEU A 4 -34.05 -12.24 20.13
CA LEU A 4 -32.94 -11.43 19.59
C LEU A 4 -32.28 -10.60 20.69
N VAL A 5 -33.08 -9.98 21.56
CA VAL A 5 -32.57 -9.19 22.69
C VAL A 5 -31.77 -10.09 23.64
N VAL A 6 -32.31 -11.26 24.00
CA VAL A 6 -31.60 -12.24 24.84
C VAL A 6 -30.29 -12.68 24.18
N PHE A 7 -30.32 -13.01 22.89
CA PHE A 7 -29.10 -13.38 22.15
C PHE A 7 -28.04 -12.27 22.17
N LEU A 8 -28.43 -11.02 21.89
CA LEU A 8 -27.52 -9.87 21.89
C LEU A 8 -26.93 -9.60 23.28
N LEU A 9 -27.74 -9.70 24.34
CA LEU A 9 -27.29 -9.54 25.72
C LEU A 9 -26.31 -10.65 26.12
N THR A 10 -26.64 -11.92 25.85
CA THR A 10 -25.75 -13.05 26.13
C THR A 10 -24.43 -12.92 25.36
N GLN A 11 -24.48 -12.52 24.10
CA GLN A 11 -23.28 -12.23 23.29
C GLN A 11 -22.45 -11.08 23.86
N ALA A 12 -23.09 -9.99 24.32
CA ALA A 12 -22.39 -8.88 24.95
C ALA A 12 -21.69 -9.33 26.25
N ILE A 13 -22.38 -10.10 27.09
CA ILE A 13 -21.83 -10.67 28.32
C ILE A 13 -20.62 -11.56 28.00
N TYR A 14 -20.79 -12.49 27.04
CA TYR A 14 -19.70 -13.34 26.61
C TYR A 14 -18.49 -12.54 26.13
N ARG A 15 -18.70 -11.54 25.27
CA ARG A 15 -17.61 -10.72 24.69
C ARG A 15 -16.84 -9.93 25.74
N VAL A 16 -17.51 -9.41 26.76
CA VAL A 16 -16.86 -8.59 27.80
C VAL A 16 -16.09 -9.45 28.79
N TRP A 17 -16.67 -10.56 29.26
CA TRP A 17 -16.12 -11.28 30.42
C TRP A 17 -15.49 -12.64 30.08
N PHE A 18 -15.99 -13.33 29.06
CA PHE A 18 -15.64 -14.74 28.82
C PHE A 18 -14.88 -14.97 27.50
N HIS A 19 -14.83 -13.98 26.63
CA HIS A 19 -14.08 -14.07 25.38
C HIS A 19 -12.58 -14.27 25.66
N PRO A 20 -11.85 -15.07 24.86
CA PRO A 20 -10.40 -15.26 25.03
C PRO A 20 -9.57 -13.97 25.07
N LEU A 21 -10.09 -12.91 24.43
CA LEU A 21 -9.48 -11.57 24.43
C LEU A 21 -9.97 -10.64 25.56
N ALA A 22 -10.86 -11.08 26.46
CA ALA A 22 -11.39 -10.28 27.56
C ALA A 22 -10.31 -9.77 28.53
N LYS A 23 -9.18 -10.49 28.63
CA LYS A 23 -8.01 -10.11 29.41
C LYS A 23 -7.26 -8.88 28.86
N PHE A 24 -7.48 -8.52 27.60
CA PHE A 24 -6.78 -7.40 26.98
C PHE A 24 -7.51 -6.08 27.23
N PRO A 25 -6.80 -5.02 27.62
CA PRO A 25 -7.40 -3.71 27.83
C PRO A 25 -7.81 -3.07 26.48
N GLY A 26 -8.83 -2.21 26.51
CA GLY A 26 -9.25 -1.48 25.32
C GLY A 26 -10.56 -0.72 25.52
N PRO A 27 -11.00 0.07 24.53
CA PRO A 27 -12.27 0.77 24.59
C PRO A 27 -13.44 -0.24 24.69
N ARG A 28 -14.30 -0.10 25.71
CA ARG A 28 -15.39 -1.05 25.98
C ARG A 28 -16.33 -1.27 24.79
N ILE A 29 -16.68 -0.20 24.07
CA ILE A 29 -17.55 -0.29 22.89
C ILE A 29 -16.88 -1.10 21.77
N GLN A 30 -15.58 -0.88 21.51
CA GLN A 30 -14.84 -1.61 20.49
C GLN A 30 -14.65 -3.09 20.87
N SER A 31 -14.51 -3.39 22.17
CA SER A 31 -14.46 -4.77 22.66
C SER A 31 -15.78 -5.53 22.46
N LEU A 32 -16.91 -4.82 22.45
CA LEU A 32 -18.25 -5.39 22.23
C LEU A 32 -18.61 -5.56 20.75
N ILE A 33 -18.32 -4.55 19.94
CA ILE A 33 -18.67 -4.49 18.52
C ILE A 33 -17.52 -3.91 17.70
N HIS A 34 -17.26 -4.51 16.53
CA HIS A 34 -16.15 -4.10 15.67
C HIS A 34 -16.43 -2.81 14.88
N PHE A 35 -17.70 -2.38 14.83
CA PHE A 35 -18.16 -1.27 13.98
C PHE A 35 -17.35 0.02 14.13
N PRO A 36 -17.08 0.54 15.35
CA PRO A 36 -16.37 1.82 15.46
C PRO A 36 -14.96 1.75 14.88
N THR A 37 -14.27 0.64 15.07
CA THR A 37 -12.93 0.42 14.53
C THR A 37 -12.96 0.32 13.02
N LEU A 38 -13.85 -0.51 12.46
CA LEU A 38 -14.03 -0.64 11.01
C LEU A 38 -14.40 0.69 10.35
N TYR A 39 -15.31 1.46 10.95
CA TYR A 39 -15.73 2.76 10.45
C TYR A 39 -14.58 3.77 10.45
N LYS A 40 -13.82 3.84 11.55
CA LYS A 40 -12.64 4.71 11.64
C LYS A 40 -11.52 4.31 10.69
N THR A 41 -11.33 3.02 10.43
CA THR A 41 -10.30 2.52 9.52
C THR A 41 -10.68 2.73 8.06
N TYR A 42 -11.89 2.33 7.68
CA TYR A 42 -12.27 2.21 6.27
C TYR A 42 -13.13 3.36 5.73
N VAL A 43 -13.75 4.16 6.60
CA VAL A 43 -14.61 5.28 6.20
C VAL A 43 -13.97 6.63 6.55
N LEU A 44 -13.55 6.82 7.80
CA LEU A 44 -12.94 8.08 8.22
C LEU A 44 -11.43 8.16 7.94
N GLY A 45 -10.73 7.02 7.88
CA GLY A 45 -9.28 6.98 7.73
C GLY A 45 -8.49 7.51 8.94
N THR A 46 -9.11 7.63 10.12
CA THR A 46 -8.49 8.24 11.31
C THR A 46 -7.86 7.22 12.27
N HIS A 47 -8.04 5.92 12.03
CA HIS A 47 -7.61 4.90 12.98
C HIS A 47 -6.09 4.88 13.19
N SER A 48 -5.29 5.13 12.16
CA SER A 48 -3.82 5.22 12.26
C SER A 48 -3.37 6.34 13.21
N LEU A 49 -4.09 7.47 13.23
CA LEU A 49 -3.83 8.59 14.13
C LEU A 49 -4.17 8.24 15.58
N GLU A 50 -5.25 7.50 15.79
CA GLU A 50 -5.71 7.07 17.12
C GLU A 50 -4.89 5.91 17.71
N ALA A 51 -4.28 5.08 16.86
CA ALA A 51 -3.55 3.88 17.28
C ALA A 51 -2.47 4.19 18.34
N ARG A 52 -1.73 5.28 18.15
CA ARG A 52 -0.73 5.76 19.11
C ARG A 52 -1.34 6.08 20.48
N ASP A 53 -2.47 6.76 20.50
CA ASP A 53 -3.10 7.20 21.74
C ASP A 53 -3.78 6.01 22.46
N LEU A 54 -4.28 5.03 21.70
CA LEU A 54 -4.74 3.75 22.25
C LEU A 54 -3.60 2.99 22.94
N HIS A 55 -2.43 2.88 22.29
CA HIS A 55 -1.26 2.24 22.89
C HIS A 55 -0.75 2.96 24.13
N ARG A 56 -0.71 4.30 24.11
CA ARG A 56 -0.34 5.11 25.29
C ARG A 56 -1.27 4.88 26.48
N LYS A 57 -2.56 4.68 26.22
CA LYS A 57 -3.58 4.52 27.27
C LYS A 57 -3.69 3.10 27.80
N TYR A 58 -3.66 2.10 26.92
CA TYR A 58 -3.98 0.70 27.25
C TYR A 58 -2.76 -0.23 27.21
N GLY A 59 -1.61 0.24 26.72
CA GLY A 59 -0.39 -0.54 26.64
C GLY A 59 -0.16 -1.19 25.27
N ARG A 60 0.68 -2.22 25.23
CA ARG A 60 1.27 -2.76 23.99
C ARG A 60 0.34 -3.69 23.19
N ALA A 61 -0.73 -4.17 23.81
CA ALA A 61 -1.75 -4.99 23.15
C ALA A 61 -3.14 -4.49 23.56
N VAL A 62 -3.89 -3.95 22.59
CA VAL A 62 -5.15 -3.25 22.83
C VAL A 62 -6.28 -3.94 22.10
N ARG A 63 -7.37 -4.27 22.80
CA ARG A 63 -8.56 -4.86 22.18
C ARG A 63 -9.37 -3.79 21.44
N ILE A 64 -9.38 -3.88 20.11
CA ILE A 64 -10.07 -2.96 19.21
C ILE A 64 -11.25 -3.61 18.46
N GLY A 65 -11.59 -4.85 18.82
CA GLY A 65 -12.73 -5.58 18.29
C GLY A 65 -13.08 -6.75 19.20
N PRO A 66 -14.24 -7.43 19.00
CA PRO A 66 -14.54 -8.66 19.70
C PRO A 66 -13.40 -9.67 19.61
N ASN A 67 -12.84 -9.82 18.41
CA ASN A 67 -11.76 -10.75 18.08
C ASN A 67 -10.57 -10.06 17.39
N HIS A 68 -10.30 -8.79 17.71
CA HIS A 68 -9.23 -8.01 17.07
C HIS A 68 -8.34 -7.33 18.11
N LEU A 69 -7.03 -7.44 17.93
CA LEU A 69 -6.01 -6.79 18.74
C LEU A 69 -5.18 -5.81 17.90
N LEU A 70 -4.97 -4.62 18.45
CA LEU A 70 -3.94 -3.71 18.00
C LEU A 70 -2.67 -4.00 18.80
N LEU A 71 -1.63 -4.46 18.10
CA LEU A 71 -0.33 -4.77 18.71
C LEU A 71 0.69 -3.69 18.39
N ASP A 72 1.50 -3.35 19.39
CA ASP A 72 2.58 -2.39 19.25
C ASP A 72 3.61 -2.87 18.21
N GLY A 73 4.08 -1.97 17.37
CA GLY A 73 4.97 -2.28 16.25
C GLY A 73 6.30 -2.94 16.68
N SER A 74 6.80 -2.62 17.87
CA SER A 74 8.02 -3.25 18.42
C SER A 74 7.87 -4.75 18.69
N ILE A 75 6.63 -5.23 18.80
CA ILE A 75 6.28 -6.63 18.99
C ILE A 75 5.76 -7.23 17.67
N GLY A 76 4.74 -6.60 17.09
CA GLY A 76 4.01 -7.13 15.95
C GLY A 76 4.91 -7.34 14.73
N TRP A 77 5.84 -6.43 14.45
CA TRP A 77 6.68 -6.53 13.27
C TRP A 77 7.55 -7.79 13.26
N SER A 78 8.24 -8.08 14.38
CA SER A 78 9.15 -9.22 14.47
C SER A 78 8.43 -10.54 14.71
N GLN A 79 7.33 -10.54 15.47
CA GLN A 79 6.68 -11.77 15.92
C GLN A 79 5.43 -12.15 15.15
N VAL A 80 4.73 -11.20 14.53
CA VAL A 80 3.52 -11.47 13.76
C VAL A 80 3.81 -11.43 12.26
N PHE A 81 4.55 -10.41 11.79
CA PHE A 81 4.89 -10.25 10.38
C PHE A 81 6.21 -10.91 9.98
N GLY A 82 7.08 -11.21 10.95
CA GLY A 82 8.39 -11.81 10.72
C GLY A 82 8.32 -13.32 10.44
N HIS A 83 9.18 -13.81 9.54
CA HIS A 83 9.37 -15.24 9.35
C HIS A 83 10.12 -15.83 10.56
N ARG A 84 9.49 -16.83 11.22
CA ARG A 84 10.04 -17.48 12.41
C ARG A 84 10.23 -18.96 12.16
N LYS A 85 11.49 -19.41 12.19
CA LYS A 85 11.86 -20.80 11.90
C LYS A 85 11.13 -21.77 12.83
N GLY A 86 10.44 -22.76 12.25
CA GLY A 86 9.73 -23.81 13.01
C GLY A 86 8.41 -23.36 13.64
N LYS A 87 7.92 -22.16 13.32
CA LYS A 87 6.61 -21.66 13.77
C LYS A 87 5.68 -21.44 12.58
N GLU A 88 4.40 -21.66 12.79
CA GLU A 88 3.37 -21.34 11.81
C GLU A 88 3.29 -19.81 11.63
N GLU A 89 3.16 -19.36 10.38
CA GLU A 89 3.02 -17.93 10.09
C GLU A 89 1.58 -17.47 10.37
N PHE A 90 1.44 -16.23 10.84
CA PHE A 90 0.12 -15.63 10.96
C PHE A 90 -0.46 -15.41 9.56
N SER A 91 -1.58 -16.05 9.28
CA SER A 91 -2.17 -16.05 7.94
C SER A 91 -2.78 -14.68 7.63
N LYS A 92 -2.90 -14.38 6.33
CA LYS A 92 -3.51 -13.12 5.87
C LYS A 92 -5.02 -13.19 6.09
N GLN A 93 -5.64 -12.07 6.44
CA GLN A 93 -7.09 -12.04 6.54
C GLN A 93 -7.73 -12.15 5.14
N PRO A 94 -8.83 -12.93 4.98
CA PRO A 94 -9.57 -12.99 3.72
C PRO A 94 -10.07 -11.61 3.26
N THR A 95 -10.11 -11.43 1.94
CA THR A 95 -10.53 -10.20 1.27
C THR A 95 -11.92 -10.36 0.65
N PRO A 96 -12.75 -9.31 0.57
CA PRO A 96 -14.04 -9.35 -0.14
C PRO A 96 -13.93 -9.76 -1.62
N PHE A 97 -12.75 -9.64 -2.22
CA PHE A 97 -12.56 -9.87 -3.64
C PHE A 97 -11.65 -11.08 -3.89
N LYS A 98 -12.22 -12.19 -4.35
CA LYS A 98 -11.49 -13.46 -4.55
C LYS A 98 -10.26 -13.34 -5.46
N ILE A 99 -10.34 -12.57 -6.54
CA ILE A 99 -9.19 -12.37 -7.45
C ILE A 99 -8.00 -11.71 -6.75
N ASP A 100 -8.23 -10.93 -5.67
CA ASP A 100 -7.14 -10.34 -4.90
C ASP A 100 -6.36 -11.40 -4.12
N GLU A 101 -6.94 -12.57 -3.84
CA GLU A 101 -6.25 -13.73 -3.23
C GLU A 101 -5.19 -14.34 -4.16
N LEU A 102 -5.20 -13.99 -5.46
CA LEU A 102 -4.13 -14.35 -6.40
C LEU A 102 -3.00 -13.30 -6.45
N SER A 103 -3.20 -12.12 -5.84
CA SER A 103 -2.16 -11.08 -5.80
C SER A 103 -1.08 -11.39 -4.76
N ILE A 104 0.14 -10.89 -4.99
CA ILE A 104 1.27 -11.05 -4.07
C ILE A 104 0.95 -10.53 -2.66
N ILE A 105 0.06 -9.54 -2.52
CA ILE A 105 -0.30 -8.98 -1.22
C ILE A 105 -1.23 -9.91 -0.43
N ASN A 106 -2.23 -10.57 -1.05
CA ASN A 106 -3.22 -11.37 -0.30
C ASN A 106 -3.10 -12.88 -0.47
N SER A 107 -2.23 -13.37 -1.37
CA SER A 107 -2.07 -14.81 -1.62
C SER A 107 -1.53 -15.61 -0.45
N SER A 108 -1.79 -16.92 -0.46
CA SER A 108 -1.26 -17.88 0.52
C SER A 108 0.26 -17.90 0.53
N LEU A 109 0.87 -18.49 1.57
CA LEU A 109 2.33 -18.48 1.75
C LEU A 109 3.09 -19.07 0.55
N ASP A 110 2.64 -20.20 0.01
CA ASP A 110 3.32 -20.89 -1.09
C ASP A 110 3.21 -20.11 -2.40
N ILE A 111 2.01 -19.58 -2.69
CA ILE A 111 1.78 -18.72 -3.86
C ILE A 111 2.62 -17.45 -3.73
N HIS A 112 2.57 -16.77 -2.58
CA HIS A 112 3.37 -15.58 -2.31
C HIS A 112 4.86 -15.84 -2.48
N ARG A 113 5.39 -16.96 -1.96
CA ARG A 113 6.82 -17.30 -2.08
C ARG A 113 7.23 -17.46 -3.54
N ARG A 114 6.43 -18.18 -4.34
CA ARG A 114 6.66 -18.37 -5.77
C ARG A 114 6.60 -17.04 -6.52
N GLN A 115 5.54 -16.26 -6.29
CA GLN A 115 5.33 -14.97 -6.93
C GLN A 115 6.43 -13.95 -6.56
N ARG A 116 6.82 -13.89 -5.28
CA ARG A 116 7.89 -13.01 -4.79
C ARG A 116 9.24 -13.35 -5.41
N ARG A 117 9.56 -14.64 -5.54
CA ARG A 117 10.78 -15.11 -6.22
C ARG A 117 10.77 -14.75 -7.70
N GLN A 118 9.61 -14.83 -8.36
CA GLN A 118 9.48 -14.45 -9.76
C GLN A 118 9.68 -12.94 -9.94
N LEU A 119 8.94 -12.13 -9.17
CA LEU A 119 8.98 -10.66 -9.26
C LEU A 119 10.29 -10.06 -8.77
N SER A 120 11.02 -10.69 -7.83
CA SER A 120 12.26 -10.13 -7.27
C SER A 120 13.29 -9.77 -8.33
N HIS A 121 13.25 -10.44 -9.49
CA HIS A 121 14.17 -10.18 -10.58
C HIS A 121 13.92 -8.84 -11.29
N ALA A 122 12.69 -8.35 -11.30
CA ALA A 122 12.35 -7.02 -11.81
C ALA A 122 12.89 -5.88 -10.93
N PHE A 123 13.27 -6.21 -9.69
CA PHE A 123 13.78 -5.30 -8.67
C PHE A 123 15.23 -5.64 -8.27
N SER A 124 15.97 -6.32 -9.14
CA SER A 124 17.40 -6.58 -8.92
C SER A 124 18.23 -5.36 -9.30
N ASP A 125 19.43 -5.18 -8.73
CA ASP A 125 20.32 -4.05 -9.04
C ASP A 125 20.55 -3.89 -10.56
N ALA A 126 20.75 -5.00 -11.27
CA ALA A 126 20.88 -4.99 -12.72
C ALA A 126 19.63 -4.49 -13.44
N ALA A 127 18.43 -4.92 -13.01
CA ALA A 127 17.17 -4.47 -13.59
C ALA A 127 16.92 -2.98 -13.28
N LEU A 128 17.25 -2.51 -12.07
CA LEU A 128 17.12 -1.10 -11.71
C LEU A 128 18.04 -0.21 -12.57
N LEU A 129 19.27 -0.65 -12.84
CA LEU A 129 20.18 0.05 -13.75
C LEU A 129 19.67 0.05 -15.20
N GLU A 130 19.08 -1.05 -15.67
CA GLU A 130 18.42 -1.11 -17.00
C GLU A 130 17.22 -0.14 -17.08
N GLN A 131 16.55 0.16 -15.96
CA GLN A 131 15.40 1.05 -15.87
C GLN A 131 15.78 2.54 -15.72
N GLU A 132 17.03 2.84 -15.33
CA GLU A 132 17.49 4.20 -15.06
C GLU A 132 17.20 5.20 -16.20
N PRO A 133 17.42 4.88 -17.49
CA PRO A 133 17.15 5.81 -18.58
C PRO A 133 15.67 6.23 -18.65
N VAL A 134 14.75 5.31 -18.33
CA VAL A 134 13.31 5.58 -18.27
C VAL A 134 13.01 6.57 -17.14
N ILE A 135 13.56 6.33 -15.95
CA ILE A 135 13.38 7.20 -14.79
C ILE A 135 13.92 8.60 -15.09
N ARG A 136 15.15 8.69 -15.64
CA ARG A 136 15.81 9.95 -15.97
C ARG A 136 15.03 10.78 -17.00
N LYS A 137 14.49 10.15 -18.03
CA LYS A 137 13.59 10.80 -19.02
C LYS A 137 12.45 11.56 -18.34
N TYR A 138 11.77 10.97 -17.37
CA TYR A 138 10.65 11.62 -16.68
C TYR A 138 11.09 12.66 -15.65
N ILE A 139 12.23 12.46 -14.98
CA ILE A 139 12.84 13.47 -14.11
C ILE A 139 13.20 14.73 -14.92
N ASP A 140 13.84 14.56 -16.08
CA ASP A 140 14.21 15.68 -16.96
C ASP A 140 12.97 16.44 -17.43
N MET A 141 11.90 15.73 -17.79
CA MET A 141 10.62 16.34 -18.15
C MET A 141 10.00 17.11 -16.98
N LEU A 142 9.99 16.55 -15.77
CA LEU A 142 9.49 17.22 -14.58
C LEU A 142 10.26 18.51 -14.30
N LEU A 143 11.60 18.45 -14.32
CA LEU A 143 12.45 19.61 -14.09
C LEU A 143 12.22 20.70 -15.14
N GLN A 144 12.08 20.33 -16.41
CA GLN A 144 11.73 21.29 -17.46
C GLN A 144 10.39 21.98 -17.16
N ARG A 145 9.35 21.21 -16.75
CA ARG A 145 8.03 21.77 -16.40
C ARG A 145 8.07 22.70 -15.19
N PHE A 146 8.96 22.44 -14.23
CA PHE A 146 9.20 23.31 -13.09
C PHE A 146 9.96 24.58 -13.49
N HIS A 147 10.98 24.48 -14.34
CA HIS A 147 11.69 25.66 -14.85
C HIS A 147 10.79 26.60 -15.63
N ASP A 148 9.95 26.07 -16.53
CA ASP A 148 8.98 26.85 -17.31
C ASP A 148 8.04 27.67 -16.41
N ARG A 149 7.57 27.06 -15.31
CA ARG A 149 6.66 27.69 -14.35
C ARG A 149 7.34 28.67 -13.42
N ALA A 150 8.55 28.33 -12.95
CA ALA A 150 9.37 29.22 -12.16
C ALA A 150 9.70 30.52 -12.92
N ALA A 151 10.01 30.42 -14.22
CA ALA A 151 10.22 31.58 -15.08
C ALA A 151 8.99 32.50 -15.16
N ARG A 152 7.78 31.93 -15.06
CA ARG A 152 6.51 32.66 -15.04
C ARG A 152 6.03 33.03 -13.63
N LYS A 153 6.78 32.66 -12.59
CA LYS A 153 6.41 32.80 -11.17
C LYS A 153 5.07 32.14 -10.83
N GLU A 154 4.76 31.03 -11.51
CA GLU A 154 3.54 30.26 -11.28
C GLU A 154 3.74 29.27 -10.12
N PRO A 155 2.84 29.23 -9.13
CA PRO A 155 2.90 28.22 -8.07
C PRO A 155 2.63 26.81 -8.63
N VAL A 156 3.23 25.80 -8.01
CA VAL A 156 3.01 24.39 -8.33
C VAL A 156 2.43 23.65 -7.15
N ASP A 157 1.40 22.83 -7.40
CA ASP A 157 0.95 21.82 -6.45
C ASP A 157 1.86 20.58 -6.57
N VAL A 158 2.88 20.51 -5.71
CA VAL A 158 3.87 19.43 -5.74
C VAL A 158 3.25 18.04 -5.58
N VAL A 159 2.09 17.92 -4.91
CA VAL A 159 1.39 16.64 -4.77
C VAL A 159 0.94 16.14 -6.13
N SER A 160 0.30 17.00 -6.93
CA SER A 160 -0.14 16.63 -8.27
C SER A 160 1.04 16.31 -9.19
N TRP A 161 2.10 17.12 -9.16
CA TRP A 161 3.28 16.89 -9.98
C TRP A 161 4.04 15.61 -9.62
N PHE A 162 4.12 15.28 -8.34
CA PHE A 162 4.70 14.01 -7.92
C PHE A 162 3.84 12.81 -8.32
N ASN A 163 2.51 12.93 -8.31
CA ASN A 163 1.67 11.91 -8.90
C ASN A 163 1.88 11.78 -10.41
N PHE A 164 2.00 12.89 -11.16
CA PHE A 164 2.25 12.81 -12.61
C PHE A 164 3.52 12.03 -12.93
N ILE A 165 4.65 12.38 -12.31
CA ILE A 165 5.91 11.68 -12.56
C ILE A 165 5.86 10.22 -12.12
N THR A 166 5.31 9.90 -10.95
CA THR A 166 5.34 8.51 -10.46
C THR A 166 4.38 7.61 -11.24
N PHE A 167 3.22 8.12 -11.68
CA PHE A 167 2.34 7.40 -12.61
C PHE A 167 2.99 7.21 -13.97
N ASP A 168 3.60 8.25 -14.56
CA ASP A 168 4.28 8.13 -15.86
C ASP A 168 5.45 7.12 -15.81
N ILE A 169 6.28 7.16 -14.76
CA ILE A 169 7.37 6.20 -14.55
C ILE A 169 6.81 4.78 -14.42
N ILE A 170 5.88 4.54 -13.49
CA ILE A 170 5.41 3.18 -13.23
C ILE A 170 4.59 2.62 -14.39
N GLY A 171 3.87 3.47 -15.14
CA GLY A 171 3.18 3.06 -16.37
C GLY A 171 4.16 2.53 -17.41
N ASP A 172 5.27 3.25 -17.63
CA ASP A 172 6.32 2.83 -18.56
C ASP A 172 7.04 1.56 -18.09
N LEU A 173 7.32 1.44 -16.78
CA LEU A 173 7.98 0.27 -16.21
C LEU A 173 7.07 -0.97 -16.11
N ALA A 174 5.75 -0.80 -15.95
CA ALA A 174 4.81 -1.90 -15.79
C ALA A 174 4.20 -2.35 -17.13
N TYR A 175 3.84 -1.41 -18.01
CA TYR A 175 3.10 -1.65 -19.24
C TYR A 175 3.78 -1.12 -20.51
N SER A 176 4.97 -0.52 -20.40
CA SER A 176 5.61 0.18 -21.53
C SER A 176 4.73 1.31 -22.11
N GLU A 177 3.84 1.88 -21.28
CA GLU A 177 2.90 2.96 -21.66
C GLU A 177 2.87 4.04 -20.57
N SER A 178 3.17 5.27 -20.94
CA SER A 178 3.05 6.46 -20.09
C SER A 178 1.58 6.87 -19.91
N PHE A 179 1.23 7.51 -18.79
CA PHE A 179 -0.07 8.17 -18.63
C PHE A 179 -0.06 9.61 -19.17
N ASP A 180 1.10 10.07 -19.64
CA ASP A 180 1.34 11.39 -20.21
C ASP A 180 0.95 12.54 -19.27
N GLY A 181 1.05 12.32 -17.96
CA GLY A 181 0.70 13.31 -16.95
C GLY A 181 1.59 14.56 -17.01
N LEU A 182 2.90 14.35 -17.08
CA LEU A 182 3.89 15.44 -17.20
C LEU A 182 3.80 16.16 -18.55
N LYS A 183 3.48 15.42 -19.61
CA LYS A 183 3.32 15.96 -20.96
C LYS A 183 2.10 16.86 -21.04
N ASN A 184 0.97 16.41 -20.50
CA ASN A 184 -0.33 17.09 -20.59
C ASN A 184 -0.56 18.10 -19.45
N ASN A 185 0.34 18.19 -18.47
CA ASN A 185 0.20 19.04 -17.27
C ASN A 185 -1.06 18.72 -16.45
N GLY A 186 -1.44 17.45 -16.37
CA GLY A 186 -2.69 17.07 -15.72
C GLY A 186 -2.85 15.57 -15.60
N TYR A 187 -3.78 15.16 -14.75
CA TYR A 187 -4.10 13.75 -14.60
C TYR A 187 -4.70 13.18 -15.88
N HIS A 188 -4.19 12.03 -16.30
CA HIS A 188 -4.95 11.15 -17.17
C HIS A 188 -6.28 10.80 -16.49
N PRO A 189 -7.43 10.78 -17.19
CA PRO A 189 -8.74 10.51 -16.56
C PRO A 189 -8.80 9.22 -15.75
N TRP A 190 -8.10 8.18 -16.22
CA TRP A 190 -7.95 6.93 -15.47
C TRP A 190 -7.15 7.10 -14.16
N VAL A 191 -6.07 7.89 -14.15
CA VAL A 191 -5.30 8.15 -12.92
C VAL A 191 -6.15 8.90 -11.90
N ALA A 192 -6.94 9.89 -12.36
CA ALA A 192 -7.86 10.60 -11.47
C ALA A 192 -8.88 9.67 -10.81
N SER A 193 -9.44 8.70 -11.56
CA SER A 193 -10.42 7.76 -11.03
C SER A 193 -9.82 6.70 -10.09
N VAL A 194 -8.50 6.46 -10.13
CA VAL A 194 -7.81 5.59 -9.17
C VAL A 194 -7.98 6.08 -7.72
N PHE A 195 -7.91 7.39 -7.47
CA PHE A 195 -8.07 7.93 -6.11
C PHE A 195 -9.49 7.73 -5.56
N GLU A 196 -10.50 7.88 -6.41
CA GLU A 196 -11.89 7.56 -6.05
C GLU A 196 -12.08 6.07 -5.82
N ALA A 197 -11.46 5.24 -6.67
CA ALA A 197 -11.50 3.79 -6.56
C ALA A 197 -10.88 3.29 -5.24
N LEU A 198 -9.78 3.89 -4.77
CA LEU A 198 -9.17 3.56 -3.47
C LEU A 198 -10.13 3.79 -2.29
N ARG A 199 -10.89 4.89 -2.32
CA ARG A 199 -11.95 5.17 -1.33
C ARG A 199 -13.08 4.16 -1.46
N GLY A 200 -13.44 3.78 -2.69
CA GLY A 200 -14.40 2.73 -2.99
C GLY A 200 -14.01 1.37 -2.42
N ILE A 201 -12.77 0.93 -2.64
CA ILE A 201 -12.21 -0.32 -2.10
C ILE A 201 -12.28 -0.33 -0.58
N SER A 202 -11.90 0.79 0.06
CA SER A 202 -11.99 0.93 1.51
C SER A 202 -13.43 0.80 2.00
N MET A 203 -14.38 1.48 1.34
CA MET A 203 -15.81 1.36 1.65
C MET A 203 -16.35 -0.05 1.43
N SER A 204 -15.95 -0.75 0.35
CA SER A 204 -16.33 -2.14 0.11
C SER A 204 -15.82 -3.08 1.20
N ARG A 205 -14.61 -2.86 1.72
CA ARG A 205 -14.10 -3.60 2.89
C ARG A 205 -14.94 -3.36 4.13
N PHE A 206 -15.41 -2.14 4.37
CA PHE A 206 -16.36 -1.85 5.45
C PHE A 206 -17.69 -2.60 5.26
N GLN A 207 -18.27 -2.51 4.07
CA GLN A 207 -19.55 -3.13 3.72
C GLN A 207 -19.51 -4.67 3.77
N TRP A 208 -18.35 -5.28 3.53
CA TRP A 208 -18.16 -6.74 3.63
C TRP A 208 -18.49 -7.28 5.03
N TYR A 209 -18.20 -6.52 6.09
CA TYR A 209 -18.57 -6.91 7.46
C TYR A 209 -20.05 -6.73 7.76
N TYR A 210 -20.78 -6.00 6.91
CA TYR A 210 -22.20 -5.67 7.08
C TYR A 210 -22.97 -5.91 5.78
N PRO A 211 -23.28 -7.18 5.44
CA PRO A 211 -23.89 -7.54 4.15
C PRO A 211 -25.16 -6.75 3.80
N GLY A 212 -25.94 -6.34 4.79
CA GLY A 212 -27.10 -5.45 4.57
C GLY A 212 -26.73 -4.07 4.01
N LEU A 213 -25.62 -3.48 4.45
CA LEU A 213 -25.11 -2.23 3.88
C LEU A 213 -24.58 -2.43 2.46
N MET A 214 -23.92 -3.56 2.19
CA MET A 214 -23.48 -3.93 0.85
C MET A 214 -24.67 -4.04 -0.11
N TRP A 215 -25.73 -4.75 0.31
CA TRP A 215 -26.95 -4.91 -0.47
C TRP A 215 -27.66 -3.57 -0.75
N LEU A 216 -27.78 -2.70 0.27
CA LEU A 216 -28.34 -1.36 0.11
C LEU A 216 -27.54 -0.52 -0.89
N ASN A 217 -26.21 -0.56 -0.78
CA ASN A 217 -25.33 0.20 -1.67
C ASN A 217 -25.44 -0.27 -3.13
N GLN A 218 -25.46 -1.59 -3.36
CA GLN A 218 -25.58 -2.17 -4.70
C GLN A 218 -26.94 -1.94 -5.33
N THR A 219 -28.01 -1.95 -4.54
CA THR A 219 -29.39 -1.79 -5.03
C THR A 219 -29.70 -0.34 -5.41
N PHE A 220 -29.24 0.62 -4.60
CA PHE A 220 -29.57 2.04 -4.77
C PHE A 220 -28.40 2.90 -5.26
N THR A 221 -27.24 2.30 -5.57
CA THR A 221 -26.01 3.00 -6.00
C THR A 221 -25.64 4.12 -5.03
N LEU A 222 -25.63 3.84 -3.73
CA LEU A 222 -25.47 4.87 -2.68
C LEU A 222 -24.04 5.45 -2.60
N SER A 223 -23.07 4.92 -3.35
CA SER A 223 -21.69 5.42 -3.35
C SER A 223 -21.06 5.37 -4.74
N ASN A 224 -20.86 6.55 -5.34
CA ASN A 224 -20.15 6.68 -6.61
C ASN A 224 -18.73 6.09 -6.54
N ASN A 225 -18.03 6.24 -5.40
CA ASN A 225 -16.68 5.70 -5.23
C ASN A 225 -16.64 4.16 -5.35
N VAL A 226 -17.64 3.46 -4.79
CA VAL A 226 -17.73 1.99 -4.91
C VAL A 226 -17.95 1.60 -6.37
N THR A 227 -18.88 2.26 -7.07
CA THR A 227 -19.11 2.02 -8.50
C THR A 227 -17.87 2.34 -9.35
N THR A 228 -17.18 3.45 -9.08
CA THR A 228 -15.93 3.81 -9.74
C THR A 228 -14.86 2.75 -9.50
N SER A 229 -14.77 2.17 -8.29
CA SER A 229 -13.79 1.12 -8.00
C SER A 229 -13.96 -0.13 -8.87
N PHE A 230 -15.20 -0.54 -9.15
CA PHE A 230 -15.46 -1.65 -10.05
C PHE A 230 -15.06 -1.32 -11.50
N LYS A 231 -15.39 -0.13 -11.99
CA LYS A 231 -15.03 0.32 -13.35
C LYS A 231 -13.51 0.43 -13.54
N VAL A 232 -12.80 1.00 -12.56
CA VAL A 232 -11.34 1.09 -12.59
C VAL A 232 -10.72 -0.30 -12.63
N ARG A 233 -11.24 -1.23 -11.82
CA ARG A 233 -10.75 -2.61 -11.80
C ARG A 233 -10.94 -3.31 -13.14
N GLU A 234 -12.13 -3.20 -13.74
CA GLU A 234 -12.42 -3.74 -15.07
C GLU A 234 -11.46 -3.18 -16.13
N HIS A 235 -11.28 -1.85 -16.17
CA HIS A 235 -10.34 -1.23 -17.10
C HIS A 235 -8.89 -1.71 -16.90
N THR A 236 -8.45 -1.86 -15.64
CA THR A 236 -7.10 -2.36 -15.37
C THR A 236 -6.92 -3.83 -15.73
N TYR A 237 -7.97 -4.63 -15.58
CA TYR A 237 -8.02 -6.03 -15.98
C TYR A 237 -7.85 -6.13 -17.50
N ASP A 238 -8.59 -5.33 -18.26
CA ASP A 238 -8.50 -5.28 -19.72
C ASP A 238 -7.13 -4.82 -20.22
N LYS A 239 -6.55 -3.78 -19.59
CA LYS A 239 -5.18 -3.33 -19.90
C LYS A 239 -4.15 -4.42 -19.64
N ALA A 240 -4.23 -5.10 -18.49
CA ALA A 240 -3.31 -6.20 -18.18
C ALA A 240 -3.45 -7.35 -19.20
N LEU A 241 -4.66 -7.73 -19.57
CA LEU A 241 -4.90 -8.74 -20.61
C LEU A 241 -4.38 -8.31 -21.98
N ALA A 242 -4.61 -7.04 -22.37
CA ALA A 242 -4.08 -6.49 -23.62
C ALA A 242 -2.55 -6.59 -23.65
N ARG A 243 -1.88 -6.26 -22.53
CA ARG A 243 -0.43 -6.39 -22.41
C ARG A 243 0.03 -7.85 -22.46
N ILE A 244 -0.66 -8.78 -21.79
CA ILE A 244 -0.34 -10.22 -21.82
C ILE A 244 -0.41 -10.76 -23.25
N ARG A 245 -1.43 -10.36 -24.03
CA ARG A 245 -1.62 -10.78 -25.43
C ARG A 245 -0.49 -10.36 -26.37
N GLN A 246 0.29 -9.33 -26.01
CA GLN A 246 1.47 -8.92 -26.78
C GLN A 246 2.68 -9.85 -26.57
N GLY A 247 2.61 -10.77 -25.59
CA GLY A 247 3.67 -11.75 -25.33
C GLY A 247 4.96 -11.12 -24.80
N THR A 248 6.11 -11.69 -25.20
CA THR A 248 7.46 -11.38 -24.70
C THR A 248 8.14 -10.18 -25.37
N ALA A 249 7.41 -9.32 -26.09
CA ALA A 249 8.01 -8.18 -26.79
C ALA A 249 7.55 -6.83 -26.23
N PRO A 250 8.41 -6.17 -25.44
CA PRO A 250 8.66 -4.74 -25.61
C PRO A 250 10.14 -4.45 -25.89
N ALA A 251 10.45 -3.20 -26.26
CA ALA A 251 11.82 -2.70 -26.41
C ALA A 251 12.65 -2.79 -25.11
N HIS A 252 12.01 -2.94 -23.94
CA HIS A 252 12.59 -3.15 -22.61
C HIS A 252 11.78 -4.19 -21.80
N LYS A 253 12.39 -4.81 -20.77
CA LYS A 253 11.71 -5.81 -19.94
C LYS A 253 10.83 -5.11 -18.88
N ASP A 254 9.53 -5.02 -19.13
CA ASP A 254 8.56 -4.53 -18.14
C ASP A 254 8.17 -5.59 -17.10
N PHE A 255 7.49 -5.17 -16.04
CA PHE A 255 7.09 -6.06 -14.94
C PHE A 255 6.21 -7.23 -15.41
N VAL A 256 5.35 -7.03 -16.41
CA VAL A 256 4.53 -8.11 -16.98
C VAL A 256 5.40 -9.17 -17.64
N SER A 257 6.45 -8.77 -18.36
CA SER A 257 7.45 -9.69 -18.92
C SER A 257 8.16 -10.48 -17.82
N TYR A 258 8.50 -9.84 -16.69
CA TYR A 258 9.07 -10.54 -15.53
C TYR A 258 8.08 -11.50 -14.86
N MET A 259 6.78 -11.21 -14.85
CA MET A 259 5.77 -12.12 -14.30
C MET A 259 5.62 -13.37 -15.17
N MET A 260 5.53 -13.20 -16.49
CA MET A 260 5.24 -14.30 -17.42
C MET A 260 6.46 -15.16 -17.79
N ARG A 261 7.69 -14.65 -17.67
CA ARG A 261 8.88 -15.39 -18.10
C ARG A 261 9.03 -16.71 -17.34
N LYS A 262 9.61 -17.71 -18.00
CA LYS A 262 9.98 -18.96 -17.35
C LYS A 262 10.99 -18.74 -16.24
N THR A 263 10.85 -19.54 -15.20
CA THR A 263 11.82 -19.65 -14.10
C THR A 263 13.15 -20.23 -14.62
N ARG A 264 14.22 -20.11 -13.82
CA ARG A 264 15.56 -20.63 -14.20
C ARG A 264 15.56 -22.15 -14.40
N ASP A 265 14.71 -22.85 -13.67
CA ASP A 265 14.46 -24.29 -13.71
C ASP A 265 13.48 -24.71 -14.82
N GLY A 266 13.05 -23.77 -15.68
CA GLY A 266 12.22 -24.06 -16.86
C GLY A 266 10.73 -24.19 -16.58
N ALA A 267 10.31 -24.10 -15.32
CA ALA A 267 8.89 -24.03 -14.95
C ALA A 267 8.28 -22.69 -15.39
N ASP A 268 6.98 -22.69 -15.66
CA ASP A 268 6.26 -21.49 -16.09
C ASP A 268 6.21 -20.43 -14.97
N GLY A 269 6.09 -19.17 -15.40
CA GLY A 269 5.99 -18.01 -14.51
C GLY A 269 4.62 -17.90 -13.83
N MET A 270 4.17 -16.67 -13.60
CA MET A 270 2.78 -16.42 -13.22
C MET A 270 1.85 -16.75 -14.39
N ASP A 271 0.70 -17.34 -14.09
CA ASP A 271 -0.34 -17.55 -15.10
C ASP A 271 -1.07 -16.23 -15.42
N GLN A 272 -2.05 -16.29 -16.32
CA GLN A 272 -2.81 -15.11 -16.73
C GLN A 272 -3.58 -14.48 -15.57
N GLU A 273 -4.26 -15.27 -14.73
CA GLU A 273 -5.08 -14.75 -13.64
C GLU A 273 -4.21 -14.07 -12.58
N GLU A 274 -3.08 -14.69 -12.25
CA GLU A 274 -2.10 -14.13 -11.33
C GLU A 274 -1.44 -12.86 -11.88
N THR A 275 -1.13 -12.84 -13.17
CA THR A 275 -0.55 -11.66 -13.82
C THR A 275 -1.54 -10.50 -13.79
N VAL A 276 -2.81 -10.76 -14.09
CA VAL A 276 -3.86 -9.74 -14.05
C VAL A 276 -4.19 -9.30 -12.62
N ALA A 277 -4.04 -10.17 -11.62
CA ALA A 277 -4.17 -9.79 -10.21
C ALA A 277 -3.01 -8.92 -9.70
N ASN A 278 -1.81 -9.06 -10.27
CA ASN A 278 -0.61 -8.37 -9.81
C ASN A 278 -0.26 -7.10 -10.60
N ALA A 279 -0.57 -7.02 -11.89
CA ALA A 279 -0.13 -5.88 -12.71
C ALA A 279 -0.77 -4.53 -12.31
N PRO A 280 -2.10 -4.43 -12.09
CA PRO A 280 -2.72 -3.20 -11.58
C PRO A 280 -2.23 -2.83 -10.19
N LEU A 281 -1.94 -3.85 -9.37
CA LEU A 281 -1.42 -3.66 -8.04
C LEU A 281 -0.03 -2.99 -8.06
N LEU A 282 0.87 -3.40 -8.96
CA LEU A 282 2.21 -2.81 -9.07
C LEU A 282 2.15 -1.34 -9.48
N ILE A 283 1.24 -0.96 -10.38
CA ILE A 283 1.04 0.44 -10.77
C ILE A 283 0.58 1.26 -9.58
N LEU A 284 -0.48 0.81 -8.90
CA LEU A 284 -1.03 1.50 -7.75
C LEU A 284 -0.01 1.63 -6.61
N ALA A 285 0.70 0.54 -6.30
CA ALA A 285 1.69 0.52 -5.23
C ALA A 285 2.90 1.38 -5.56
N GLY A 286 3.36 1.40 -6.82
CA GLY A 286 4.55 2.13 -7.24
C GLY A 286 4.34 3.63 -7.47
N SER A 287 3.12 4.08 -7.77
CA SER A 287 2.83 5.49 -8.05
C SER A 287 2.52 6.30 -6.80
N GLU A 288 1.40 6.02 -6.14
CA GLU A 288 0.82 6.88 -5.09
C GLU A 288 1.71 6.92 -3.85
N THR A 289 2.26 5.77 -3.43
CA THR A 289 3.09 5.69 -2.21
C THR A 289 4.36 6.54 -2.33
N THR A 290 5.02 6.47 -3.49
CA THR A 290 6.21 7.25 -3.81
C THR A 290 5.88 8.74 -3.91
N ALA A 291 4.75 9.09 -4.55
CA ALA A 291 4.31 10.48 -4.66
C ALA A 291 4.00 11.08 -3.28
N THR A 292 3.37 10.30 -2.40
CA THR A 292 3.08 10.69 -1.01
C THR A 292 4.38 10.88 -0.21
N ALA A 293 5.34 9.97 -0.33
CA ALA A 293 6.65 10.11 0.32
C ALA A 293 7.39 11.39 -0.14
N LEU A 294 7.47 11.62 -1.45
CA LEU A 294 8.11 12.81 -2.02
C LEU A 294 7.41 14.12 -1.63
N SER A 295 6.07 14.10 -1.60
CA SER A 295 5.27 15.25 -1.14
C SER A 295 5.56 15.58 0.33
N GLY A 296 5.58 14.55 1.20
CA GLY A 296 5.96 14.70 2.60
C GLY A 296 7.41 15.20 2.74
N PHE A 297 8.33 14.65 1.95
CA PHE A 297 9.73 15.07 1.93
C PHE A 297 9.88 16.56 1.62
N CYS A 298 9.23 17.07 0.57
CA CYS A 298 9.27 18.49 0.23
C CYS A 298 8.65 19.36 1.32
N PHE A 299 7.50 18.94 1.88
CA PHE A 299 6.83 19.69 2.93
C PHE A 299 7.70 19.80 4.19
N TYR A 300 8.10 18.68 4.79
CA TYR A 300 8.84 18.68 6.06
C TYR A 300 10.25 19.25 5.94
N THR A 301 10.96 18.98 4.84
CA THR A 301 12.28 19.57 4.60
C THR A 301 12.16 21.09 4.49
N ARG A 302 11.11 21.62 3.85
CA ARG A 302 10.95 23.08 3.75
C ARG A 302 10.58 23.74 5.08
N GLN A 303 9.89 23.04 5.96
CA GLN A 303 9.56 23.52 7.31
C GLN A 303 10.77 23.57 8.25
N ASN A 304 11.84 22.82 7.94
CA ASN A 304 13.08 22.80 8.71
C ASN A 304 14.25 23.35 7.86
N THR A 305 14.50 24.66 7.97
CA THR A 305 15.53 25.34 7.17
C THR A 305 16.93 24.78 7.38
N ASP A 306 17.28 24.40 8.61
CA ASP A 306 18.61 23.87 8.92
C ASP A 306 18.84 22.52 8.23
N ALA A 307 17.82 21.65 8.25
CA ALA A 307 17.87 20.38 7.54
C ALA A 307 17.91 20.57 6.02
N TYR A 308 17.15 21.54 5.50
CA TYR A 308 17.19 21.88 4.07
C TYR A 308 18.58 22.35 3.64
N ASP A 309 19.19 23.28 4.39
CA ASP A 309 20.47 23.87 4.04
C ASP A 309 21.58 22.83 4.08
N PHE A 310 21.59 21.96 5.10
CA PHE A 310 22.55 20.86 5.20
C PHE A 310 22.37 19.85 4.05
N LEU A 311 21.14 19.45 3.74
CA LEU A 311 20.85 18.55 2.62
C LEU A 311 21.28 19.17 1.28
N ALA A 312 20.96 20.44 1.06
CA ALA A 312 21.32 21.15 -0.15
C ALA A 312 22.85 21.27 -0.29
N GLN A 313 23.57 21.49 0.81
CA GLN A 313 25.02 21.51 0.83
C GLN A 313 25.61 20.13 0.47
N GLU A 314 25.12 19.04 1.09
CA GLU A 314 25.59 17.69 0.78
C GLU A 314 25.41 17.38 -0.71
N ILE A 315 24.21 17.60 -1.26
CA ILE A 315 23.91 17.30 -2.66
C ILE A 315 24.76 18.16 -3.61
N ARG A 316 24.88 19.47 -3.36
CA ARG A 316 25.63 20.39 -4.25
C ARG A 316 27.14 20.19 -4.19
N ALA A 317 27.68 19.67 -3.09
CA ALA A 317 29.10 19.38 -2.94
C ALA A 317 29.49 17.99 -3.46
N ALA A 318 28.53 17.09 -3.67
CA ALA A 318 28.80 15.70 -4.03
C ALA A 318 29.03 15.47 -5.53
N PHE A 319 28.58 16.38 -6.40
CA PHE A 319 28.56 16.18 -7.85
C PHE A 319 29.09 17.39 -8.61
N ASP A 320 29.98 17.15 -9.57
CA ASP A 320 30.54 18.18 -10.43
C ASP A 320 29.62 18.51 -11.63
N SER A 321 28.79 17.54 -12.05
CA SER A 321 27.87 17.67 -13.18
C SER A 321 26.49 17.07 -12.90
N LYS A 322 25.51 17.43 -13.73
CA LYS A 322 24.15 16.86 -13.66
C LYS A 322 24.17 15.36 -13.97
N GLU A 323 25.07 14.93 -14.84
CA GLU A 323 25.23 13.55 -15.29
C GLU A 323 25.69 12.63 -14.17
N ASP A 324 26.38 13.17 -13.16
CA ASP A 324 26.83 12.44 -11.98
C ASP A 324 25.69 12.12 -11.01
N ILE A 325 24.53 12.76 -11.15
CA ILE A 325 23.32 12.50 -10.37
C ILE A 325 22.58 11.30 -10.98
N ASN A 326 23.06 10.10 -10.66
CA ASN A 326 22.52 8.82 -11.12
C ASN A 326 22.13 7.90 -9.96
N LEU A 327 21.45 6.78 -10.26
CA LEU A 327 20.97 5.84 -9.25
C LEU A 327 22.08 5.31 -8.35
N ARG A 328 23.28 5.08 -8.90
CA ARG A 328 24.41 4.54 -8.15
C ARG A 328 25.02 5.59 -7.23
N ASN A 329 25.34 6.76 -7.77
CA ASN A 329 26.08 7.79 -7.06
C ASN A 329 25.26 8.41 -5.91
N THR A 330 23.95 8.56 -6.11
CA THR A 330 23.03 9.09 -5.08
C THR A 330 22.92 8.20 -3.84
N THR A 331 23.28 6.91 -3.93
CA THR A 331 23.32 6.03 -2.74
C THR A 331 24.37 6.43 -1.71
N SER A 332 25.39 7.19 -2.11
CA SER A 332 26.47 7.62 -1.21
C SER A 332 26.12 8.80 -0.31
N LEU A 333 24.99 9.48 -0.57
CA LEU A 333 24.54 10.67 0.14
C LEU A 333 23.93 10.30 1.50
N VAL A 334 24.73 10.33 2.55
CA VAL A 334 24.36 9.83 3.87
C VAL A 334 23.22 10.65 4.47
N TYR A 335 23.27 11.97 4.36
CA TYR A 335 22.25 12.86 4.92
C TYR A 335 20.95 12.79 4.12
N LEU A 336 21.00 12.72 2.79
CA LEU A 336 19.81 12.43 1.98
C LEU A 336 19.11 11.14 2.44
N GLN A 337 19.86 10.06 2.68
CA GLN A 337 19.27 8.81 3.18
C GLN A 337 18.69 8.96 4.58
N ALA A 338 19.34 9.74 5.46
CA ALA A 338 18.80 10.06 6.78
C ALA A 338 17.47 10.84 6.68
N CYS A 339 17.39 11.83 5.78
CA CYS A 339 16.16 12.57 5.51
C CYS A 339 15.06 11.65 4.97
N ILE A 340 15.35 10.78 4.00
CA ILE A 340 14.37 9.82 3.46
C ILE A 340 13.83 8.92 4.56
N ASN A 341 14.71 8.35 5.40
CA ASN A 341 14.31 7.50 6.52
C ASN A 341 13.45 8.25 7.55
N GLU A 342 13.80 9.50 7.87
CA GLU A 342 13.04 10.32 8.79
C GLU A 342 11.64 10.64 8.25
N ILE A 343 11.52 10.94 6.95
CA ILE A 343 10.24 11.16 6.30
C ILE A 343 9.38 9.91 6.33
N LEU A 344 9.93 8.73 6.02
CA LEU A 344 9.19 7.47 6.12
C LEU A 344 8.77 7.14 7.56
N ARG A 345 9.49 7.65 8.57
CA ARG A 345 9.15 7.50 9.99
C ARG A 345 8.01 8.43 10.43
N VAL A 346 8.05 9.70 10.05
CA VAL A 346 7.06 10.71 10.51
C VAL A 346 5.84 10.84 9.59
N TYR A 347 6.00 10.49 8.32
CA TYR A 347 4.98 10.58 7.28
C TYR A 347 4.97 9.31 6.41
N PRO A 348 4.63 8.15 7.01
CA PRO A 348 4.62 6.88 6.27
C PRO A 348 3.48 6.87 5.24
N PRO A 349 3.77 6.64 3.94
CA PRO A 349 2.72 6.54 2.92
C PRO A 349 1.70 5.43 3.21
N ALA A 350 2.15 4.31 3.78
CA ALA A 350 1.31 3.21 4.21
C ALA A 350 1.26 3.13 5.75
N ALA A 351 0.35 3.89 6.35
CA ALA A 351 0.23 4.01 7.81
C ALA A 351 -0.59 2.90 8.50
N VAL A 352 -1.22 2.00 7.73
CA VAL A 352 -2.05 0.90 8.25
C VAL A 352 -1.52 -0.43 7.74
N THR A 353 -1.22 -1.35 8.66
CA THR A 353 -0.82 -2.72 8.33
C THR A 353 -2.04 -3.60 8.06
N GLN A 354 -1.92 -4.55 7.12
CA GLN A 354 -2.98 -5.53 6.90
C GLN A 354 -3.08 -6.48 8.12
N PRO A 355 -4.30 -6.83 8.56
CA PRO A 355 -4.54 -7.71 9.69
C PRO A 355 -4.05 -9.14 9.44
N ARG A 356 -3.74 -9.86 10.53
CA ARG A 356 -3.09 -11.16 10.53
C ARG A 356 -3.79 -12.10 11.50
N ILE A 357 -4.10 -13.31 11.06
CA ILE A 357 -4.85 -14.27 11.86
C ILE A 357 -3.86 -15.15 12.63
N SER A 358 -4.01 -15.16 13.96
CA SER A 358 -3.22 -15.99 14.87
C SER A 358 -3.49 -17.48 14.67
N PRO A 359 -2.45 -18.33 14.57
CA PRO A 359 -2.59 -19.79 14.62
C PRO A 359 -2.78 -20.31 16.07
N GLY A 360 -2.73 -19.44 17.08
CA GLY A 360 -2.80 -19.84 18.49
C GLY A 360 -1.42 -19.91 19.13
N GLU A 361 -0.76 -18.77 19.32
CA GLU A 361 0.64 -18.73 19.76
C GLU A 361 0.94 -17.64 20.79
N PHE A 362 2.03 -17.81 21.52
CA PHE A 362 2.62 -16.76 22.35
C PHE A 362 3.36 -15.73 21.50
N VAL A 363 2.97 -14.48 21.68
CA VAL A 363 3.71 -13.30 21.22
C VAL A 363 4.26 -12.62 22.47
N GLN A 364 5.58 -12.72 22.66
CA GLN A 364 6.25 -12.51 23.95
C GLN A 364 5.57 -13.36 25.04
N ASP A 365 5.18 -12.72 26.15
CA ASP A 365 4.54 -13.38 27.28
C ASP A 365 3.01 -13.48 27.12
N THR A 366 2.49 -13.12 25.94
CA THR A 366 1.05 -13.00 25.71
C THR A 366 0.55 -14.03 24.72
N TYR A 367 -0.25 -14.98 25.19
CA TYR A 367 -0.92 -15.94 24.31
C TYR A 367 -2.03 -15.27 23.50
N LEU A 368 -1.90 -15.33 22.18
CA LEU A 368 -2.90 -14.92 21.19
C LEU A 368 -3.67 -16.15 20.72
N PRO A 369 -4.97 -16.27 21.05
CA PRO A 369 -5.76 -17.46 20.72
C PRO A 369 -5.90 -17.64 19.19
N PRO A 370 -6.11 -18.87 18.72
CA PRO A 370 -6.31 -19.13 17.30
C PRO A 370 -7.51 -18.35 16.77
N GLY A 371 -7.38 -17.80 15.57
CA GLY A 371 -8.41 -17.00 14.93
C GLY A 371 -8.48 -15.54 15.36
N ALA A 372 -7.72 -15.09 16.38
CA ALA A 372 -7.61 -13.67 16.70
C ALA A 372 -6.92 -12.90 15.57
N SER A 373 -7.46 -11.73 15.24
CA SER A 373 -6.98 -10.83 14.16
C SER A 373 -6.13 -9.69 14.70
#